data_AF-A0AAE1MX11-F1
#
_entry.id   AF-A0AAE1MX11-F1
#
_cell.length_a   1.000
_cell.length_b   1.000
_cell.length_c   1.000
_cell.angle_alpha   90.00
_cell.angle_beta   90.00
_cell.angle_gamma   90.00
#
_symmetry.space_group_name_H-M   'P 1'
#
loop_
_entity.id
_entity.type
_entity.pdbx_description
1 polymer ?
#
loop_
_entity_poly.entity_id
_entity_poly.type
_entity_poly.pdbx_seq_one_letter_code
_entity_poly.pdbx_strand_id
1 'polypeptide(L)'
;MERIRNQEQNRHEEEEDDDDDTISLDEAFFINDNYQLTDFTFGSQEIQLFCLHTASTDFDLTGQVVWPGAILLNEYLSKNSEILQGCTVIELGSGVGITGILCSRFCQKVVLTDHNEEVLKILKKNIELHSIPENNCPTSDGLVAEKLEWGNSDHINGILQNHPGGFDFILGADIYIHSAYYLTFIRKI
;
A
#
# COMPACT_ATOMS: atom_id res chain seq x y z
N MET A 1 -11.99 61.08 52.20
CA MET A 1 -13.37 61.21 51.67
C MET A 1 -13.28 61.26 50.14
N GLU A 2 -12.60 60.34 49.45
CA GLU A 2 -12.83 58.89 49.41
C GLU A 2 -14.32 58.54 49.25
N ARG A 3 -14.58 57.78 48.18
CA ARG A 3 -15.73 56.91 47.92
C ARG A 3 -16.88 57.53 47.14
N ILE A 4 -17.15 56.86 46.02
CA ILE A 4 -18.42 56.81 45.25
C ILE A 4 -18.52 57.84 44.12
N ARG A 5 -17.81 57.59 43.02
CA ARG A 5 -18.33 57.74 41.64
C ARG A 5 -17.43 57.07 40.57
N ASN A 6 -16.82 55.94 40.92
CA ASN A 6 -16.25 54.98 39.97
C ASN A 6 -17.16 53.75 39.94
N GLN A 7 -18.35 53.85 39.35
CA GLN A 7 -19.19 52.70 39.01
C GLN A 7 -20.10 53.08 37.83
N GLU A 8 -19.50 53.22 36.65
CA GLU A 8 -20.18 53.07 35.35
C GLU A 8 -19.17 52.73 34.23
N GLN A 9 -18.07 52.08 34.61
CA GLN A 9 -17.19 51.31 33.72
C GLN A 9 -17.16 49.90 34.27
N ASN A 10 -18.22 49.14 33.97
CA ASN A 10 -18.26 47.69 34.07
C ASN A 10 -19.55 47.23 33.38
N ARG A 11 -19.46 47.02 32.08
CA ARG A 11 -20.29 46.05 31.39
C ARG A 11 -19.31 45.15 30.64
N HIS A 12 -18.88 44.12 31.36
CA HIS A 12 -18.52 42.82 30.78
C HIS A 12 -19.71 42.29 29.98
N GLU A 13 -19.41 41.28 29.16
CA GLU A 13 -20.28 40.44 28.33
C GLU A 13 -20.11 40.81 26.85
N GLU A 14 -19.59 39.97 25.95
CA GLU A 14 -19.08 38.59 25.99
C GLU A 14 -18.15 38.54 24.76
N GLU A 15 -16.88 38.17 24.95
CA GLU A 15 -16.06 37.71 23.83
C GLU A 15 -16.62 36.32 23.49
N GLU A 16 -17.32 36.22 22.35
CA GLU A 16 -17.61 34.93 21.74
C GLU A 16 -16.27 34.36 21.25
N ASP A 17 -15.56 33.71 22.17
CA ASP A 17 -14.64 32.64 21.85
C ASP A 17 -15.50 31.53 21.23
N ASP A 18 -15.69 31.60 19.91
CA ASP A 18 -15.98 30.41 19.11
C ASP A 18 -14.73 29.53 19.19
N ASP A 19 -14.59 28.83 20.32
CA ASP A 19 -13.86 27.58 20.42
C ASP A 19 -14.58 26.62 19.45
N ASP A 20 -14.24 26.74 18.18
CA ASP A 20 -14.32 25.63 17.25
C ASP A 20 -13.34 24.58 17.81
N ASP A 21 -13.86 23.77 18.74
CA ASP A 21 -13.36 22.46 19.12
C ASP A 21 -13.40 21.58 17.85
N THR A 22 -12.66 21.95 16.82
CA THR A 22 -12.17 21.01 15.83
C THR A 22 -11.26 20.09 16.63
N ILE A 23 -11.87 19.02 17.14
CA ILE A 23 -11.16 17.86 17.66
C ILE A 23 -10.22 17.44 16.53
N SER A 24 -8.94 17.78 16.69
CA SER A 24 -7.87 17.27 15.85
C SER A 24 -7.77 15.78 16.15
N LEU A 25 -8.68 15.00 15.56
CA LEU A 25 -8.57 13.57 15.50
C LEU A 25 -7.28 13.30 14.75
N ASP A 26 -6.27 12.82 15.46
CA ASP A 26 -5.05 12.31 14.84
C ASP A 26 -5.47 11.38 13.70
N GLU A 27 -4.83 11.51 12.53
CA GLU A 27 -5.13 10.67 11.35
C GLU A 27 -5.13 9.16 11.71
N ALA A 28 -4.36 8.77 12.74
CA ALA A 28 -4.35 7.45 13.35
C ALA A 28 -5.71 6.93 13.83
N PHE A 29 -6.66 7.79 14.16
CA PHE A 29 -8.00 7.39 14.59
C PHE A 29 -8.84 6.76 13.45
N PHE A 30 -8.53 7.09 12.19
CA PHE A 30 -9.24 6.57 11.03
C PHE A 30 -8.52 5.38 10.36
N ILE A 31 -7.33 5.01 10.83
CA ILE A 31 -6.55 3.90 10.27
C ILE A 31 -7.08 2.58 10.84
N ASN A 32 -7.65 1.76 9.98
CA ASN A 32 -8.00 0.39 10.34
C ASN A 32 -6.77 -0.52 10.16
N ASP A 33 -6.19 -0.96 11.27
CA ASP A 33 -5.05 -1.87 11.33
C ASP A 33 -5.43 -3.28 11.83
N ASN A 34 -6.72 -3.60 11.87
CA ASN A 34 -7.24 -4.89 12.32
C ASN A 34 -7.06 -6.01 11.26
N TYR A 35 -5.84 -6.13 10.75
CA TYR A 35 -5.46 -7.11 9.75
C TYR A 35 -5.57 -8.53 10.31
N GLN A 36 -6.16 -9.41 9.51
CA GLN A 36 -6.25 -10.83 9.83
C GLN A 36 -5.24 -11.59 8.97
N LEU A 37 -4.52 -12.52 9.60
CA LEU A 37 -3.70 -13.47 8.87
C LEU A 37 -4.64 -14.41 8.09
N THR A 38 -4.56 -14.38 6.77
CA THR A 38 -5.46 -15.09 5.88
C THR A 38 -4.67 -16.03 4.97
N ASP A 39 -5.16 -17.25 4.83
CA ASP A 39 -4.62 -18.27 3.93
C ASP A 39 -5.23 -18.16 2.52
N PHE A 40 -4.36 -18.24 1.51
CA PHE A 40 -4.72 -18.30 0.10
C PHE A 40 -4.03 -19.50 -0.55
N THR A 41 -4.76 -20.19 -1.43
CA THR A 41 -4.25 -21.35 -2.16
C THR A 41 -4.39 -21.11 -3.65
N PHE A 42 -3.28 -21.21 -4.38
CA PHE A 42 -3.23 -21.09 -5.84
C PHE A 42 -2.49 -22.29 -6.42
N GLY A 43 -3.23 -23.26 -6.95
CA GLY A 43 -2.64 -24.55 -7.35
C GLY A 43 -2.00 -25.27 -6.16
N SER A 44 -0.69 -25.53 -6.23
CA SER A 44 0.09 -26.13 -5.14
C SER A 44 0.69 -25.11 -4.16
N GLN A 45 0.49 -23.81 -4.40
CA GLN A 45 1.11 -22.75 -3.61
C GLN A 45 0.17 -22.31 -2.51
N GLU A 46 0.64 -22.37 -1.27
CA GLU A 46 -0.03 -21.83 -0.10
C GLU A 46 0.67 -20.54 0.33
N ILE A 47 -0.11 -19.47 0.50
CA ILE A 47 0.37 -18.14 0.88
C ILE A 47 -0.46 -17.65 2.04
N GLN A 48 0.22 -17.23 3.10
CA GLN A 48 -0.38 -16.51 4.21
C GLN A 48 0.00 -15.05 4.15
N LEU A 49 -0.94 -14.14 4.37
CA LEU A 49 -0.60 -12.73 4.56
C LEU A 49 -1.63 -12.02 5.43
N PHE A 50 -1.23 -10.88 5.98
CA PHE A 50 -2.11 -9.98 6.70
C PHE A 50 -2.88 -9.10 5.72
N CYS A 51 -4.21 -9.10 5.81
CA CYS A 51 -5.09 -8.21 5.05
C CYS A 51 -6.37 -7.89 5.83
N LEU A 52 -7.08 -6.84 5.42
CA LEU A 52 -8.45 -6.58 5.87
C LEU A 52 -9.45 -7.46 5.11
N HIS A 53 -10.60 -7.75 5.71
CA HIS A 53 -11.69 -8.48 5.04
C HIS A 53 -12.60 -7.57 4.21
N THR A 54 -12.66 -6.28 4.56
CA THR A 54 -13.53 -5.30 3.93
C THR A 54 -12.71 -4.08 3.55
N ALA A 55 -12.90 -3.58 2.34
CA ALA A 55 -12.24 -2.36 1.89
C ALA A 55 -12.69 -1.17 2.74
N SER A 56 -11.77 -0.23 2.97
CA SER A 56 -12.14 1.08 3.46
C SER A 56 -13.01 1.80 2.43
N THR A 57 -13.89 2.69 2.87
CA THR A 57 -14.54 3.65 1.96
C THR A 57 -13.59 4.76 1.53
N ASP A 58 -12.44 4.88 2.20
CA ASP A 58 -11.33 5.71 1.77
C ASP A 58 -10.60 5.04 0.60
N PHE A 59 -10.59 5.70 -0.55
CA PHE A 59 -10.00 5.22 -1.78
C PHE A 59 -8.49 5.00 -1.66
N ASP A 60 -7.81 5.77 -0.80
CA ASP A 60 -6.36 5.68 -0.65
C ASP A 60 -5.95 4.43 0.14
N LEU A 61 -6.88 3.80 0.85
CA LEU A 61 -6.67 2.63 1.71
C LEU A 61 -7.24 1.33 1.13
N THR A 62 -7.74 1.34 -0.11
CA THR A 62 -8.24 0.12 -0.76
C THR A 62 -7.18 -0.95 -0.95
N GLY A 63 -5.89 -0.58 -0.92
CA GLY A 63 -4.76 -1.52 -1.01
C GLY A 63 -4.62 -2.47 0.19
N GLN A 64 -5.39 -2.27 1.27
CA GLN A 64 -5.34 -3.12 2.47
C GLN A 64 -6.13 -4.43 2.35
N VAL A 65 -6.90 -4.63 1.28
CA VAL A 65 -7.64 -5.88 0.99
C VAL A 65 -7.07 -6.61 -0.22
N VAL A 66 -7.34 -7.91 -0.32
CA VAL A 66 -7.08 -8.67 -1.55
C VAL A 66 -8.28 -8.53 -2.49
N TRP A 67 -8.05 -7.91 -3.64
CA TRP A 67 -9.08 -7.72 -4.65
C TRP A 67 -9.28 -8.97 -5.55
N PRO A 68 -10.50 -9.22 -6.07
CA PRO A 68 -10.78 -10.40 -6.89
C PRO A 68 -9.90 -10.54 -8.14
N GLY A 69 -9.49 -9.45 -8.78
CA GLY A 69 -8.58 -9.46 -9.91
C GLY A 69 -7.21 -10.03 -9.55
N ALA A 70 -6.70 -9.78 -8.33
CA ALA A 70 -5.45 -10.35 -7.85
C ALA A 70 -5.58 -11.87 -7.63
N ILE A 71 -6.74 -12.34 -7.15
CA ILE A 71 -7.04 -13.78 -7.04
C ILE A 71 -7.00 -14.44 -8.42
N LEU A 72 -7.67 -13.85 -9.42
CA LEU A 72 -7.70 -14.38 -10.78
C LEU A 72 -6.31 -14.38 -11.44
N LEU A 73 -5.54 -13.32 -11.25
CA LEU A 73 -4.17 -13.23 -11.75
C LEU A 73 -3.30 -14.33 -11.12
N ASN A 74 -3.42 -14.55 -9.81
CA ASN A 74 -2.66 -15.60 -9.12
C ASN A 74 -3.06 -17.01 -9.53
N GLU A 75 -4.33 -17.26 -9.77
CA GLU A 75 -4.83 -18.51 -10.37
C GLU A 75 -4.22 -18.76 -11.76
N TYR A 76 -4.03 -17.71 -12.55
CA TYR A 76 -3.38 -17.82 -13.85
C TYR A 76 -1.87 -18.06 -13.71
N LEU A 77 -1.18 -17.26 -12.91
CA LEU A 77 0.27 -17.34 -12.75
C LEU A 77 0.70 -18.65 -12.10
N SER A 78 -0.05 -19.18 -11.12
CA SER A 78 0.25 -20.49 -10.51
C SER A 78 0.17 -21.64 -11.52
N LYS A 79 -0.76 -21.58 -12.48
CA LYS A 79 -0.92 -22.58 -13.55
C LYS A 79 0.12 -22.47 -14.66
N ASN A 80 0.76 -21.31 -14.80
CA ASN A 80 1.75 -21.02 -15.85
C ASN A 80 3.06 -20.55 -15.21
N SER A 81 3.43 -21.11 -14.05
CA SER A 81 4.55 -20.62 -13.24
C SER A 81 5.91 -20.75 -13.94
N GLU A 82 6.01 -21.62 -14.94
CA GLU A 82 7.19 -21.78 -15.78
C GLU A 82 7.60 -20.51 -16.52
N ILE A 83 6.64 -19.61 -16.82
CA ILE A 83 6.94 -18.34 -17.51
C ILE A 83 7.67 -17.35 -16.59
N LEU A 84 7.58 -17.55 -15.27
CA LEU A 84 8.16 -16.68 -14.25
C LEU A 84 9.54 -17.18 -13.78
N GLN A 85 9.96 -18.37 -14.20
CA GLN A 85 11.13 -19.04 -13.65
C GLN A 85 12.41 -18.23 -13.91
N GLY A 86 13.01 -17.71 -12.84
CA GLY A 86 14.24 -16.92 -12.91
C GLY A 86 14.06 -15.50 -13.45
N CYS A 87 12.83 -15.05 -13.69
CA CYS A 87 12.55 -13.70 -14.18
C CYS A 87 12.67 -12.64 -13.08
N THR A 88 12.77 -11.38 -13.50
CA THR A 88 12.68 -10.20 -12.65
C THR A 88 11.35 -9.49 -12.89
N VAL A 89 10.60 -9.22 -11.82
CA VAL A 89 9.22 -8.71 -11.88
C VAL A 89 9.10 -7.40 -11.10
N ILE A 90 8.34 -6.46 -11.63
CA ILE A 90 7.77 -5.35 -10.86
C ILE A 90 6.26 -5.46 -10.85
N GLU A 91 5.66 -5.33 -9.67
CA GLU A 91 4.22 -5.22 -9.51
C GLU A 91 3.85 -3.77 -9.19
N LEU A 92 2.94 -3.22 -9.98
CA LEU A 92 2.36 -1.90 -9.80
C LEU A 92 1.10 -2.01 -8.95
N GLY A 93 0.95 -1.18 -7.91
CA GLY A 93 -0.25 -1.18 -7.06
C GLY A 93 -0.42 -2.52 -6.33
N SER A 94 0.63 -2.97 -5.66
CA SER A 94 0.71 -4.28 -5.03
C SER A 94 -0.30 -4.49 -3.89
N GLY A 95 -0.81 -3.42 -3.28
CA GLY A 95 -1.67 -3.55 -2.10
C GLY A 95 -0.96 -4.32 -0.98
N VAL A 96 -1.62 -5.36 -0.46
CA VAL A 96 -1.05 -6.28 0.53
C VAL A 96 0.01 -7.26 -0.02
N GLY A 97 0.22 -7.30 -1.34
CA GLY A 97 1.33 -8.00 -1.99
C GLY A 97 1.08 -9.45 -2.39
N ILE A 98 -0.18 -9.90 -2.44
CA ILE A 98 -0.53 -11.31 -2.68
C ILE A 98 0.08 -11.87 -3.98
N THR A 99 0.17 -11.06 -5.03
CA THR A 99 0.66 -11.48 -6.34
C THR A 99 2.18 -11.52 -6.39
N GLY A 100 2.89 -10.46 -5.98
CA GLY A 100 4.35 -10.53 -5.97
C GLY A 100 4.91 -11.53 -4.92
N ILE A 101 4.22 -11.78 -3.81
CA ILE A 101 4.57 -12.86 -2.87
C ILE A 101 4.42 -14.25 -3.53
N LEU A 102 3.41 -14.45 -4.37
CA LEU A 102 3.32 -15.67 -5.18
C LEU A 102 4.48 -15.75 -6.17
N CYS A 103 4.75 -14.66 -6.88
CA CYS A 103 5.80 -14.59 -7.90
C CYS A 103 7.20 -14.85 -7.31
N SER A 104 7.47 -14.43 -6.07
CA SER A 104 8.76 -14.61 -5.41
C SER A 104 9.15 -16.08 -5.22
N ARG A 105 8.19 -17.02 -5.33
CA ARG A 105 8.45 -18.45 -5.29
C ARG A 105 9.11 -18.99 -6.58
N PHE A 106 9.01 -18.25 -7.68
CA PHE A 106 9.46 -18.67 -9.02
C PHE A 106 10.49 -17.71 -9.62
N CYS A 107 10.35 -16.43 -9.33
CA CYS A 107 11.17 -15.34 -9.86
C CYS A 107 12.52 -15.25 -9.14
N GLN A 108 13.53 -14.72 -9.83
CA GLN A 108 14.79 -14.34 -9.20
C GLN A 108 14.62 -13.09 -8.33
N LYS A 109 13.80 -12.14 -8.79
CA LYS A 109 13.59 -10.86 -8.12
C LYS A 109 12.18 -10.34 -8.36
N VAL A 110 11.57 -9.76 -7.34
CA VAL A 110 10.24 -9.17 -7.35
C VAL A 110 10.28 -7.85 -6.58
N VAL A 111 9.91 -6.78 -7.26
CA VAL A 111 9.74 -5.44 -6.68
C VAL A 111 8.26 -5.16 -6.58
N LEU A 112 7.74 -5.15 -5.36
CA LEU A 112 6.37 -4.77 -5.04
C LEU A 112 6.30 -3.25 -4.88
N THR A 113 5.30 -2.61 -5.47
CA THR A 113 5.18 -1.15 -5.39
C THR A 113 3.77 -0.67 -5.05
N ASP A 114 3.69 0.34 -4.20
CA ASP A 114 2.47 1.09 -3.94
C ASP A 114 2.81 2.56 -3.64
N HIS A 115 1.83 3.44 -3.76
CA HIS A 115 1.97 4.87 -3.52
C HIS A 115 1.66 5.24 -2.05
N ASN A 116 0.75 4.50 -1.41
CA ASN A 116 0.23 4.84 -0.09
C ASN A 116 1.13 4.27 1.02
N GLU A 117 1.54 5.11 1.97
CA GLU A 117 2.45 4.72 3.05
C GLU A 117 1.85 3.68 4.01
N GLU A 118 0.56 3.75 4.32
CA GLU A 118 -0.10 2.75 5.16
C GLU A 118 -0.17 1.39 4.45
N VAL A 119 -0.42 1.38 3.14
CA VAL A 119 -0.37 0.16 2.32
C VAL A 119 1.07 -0.38 2.27
N LEU A 120 2.07 0.47 2.10
CA LEU A 120 3.48 0.06 2.14
C LEU A 120 3.89 -0.55 3.49
N LYS A 121 3.34 -0.09 4.62
CA LYS A 121 3.61 -0.68 5.94
C LYS A 121 3.12 -2.13 6.01
N ILE A 122 1.87 -2.40 5.60
CA ILE A 122 1.33 -3.76 5.62
C ILE A 122 2.01 -4.66 4.59
N LEU A 123 2.33 -4.12 3.41
CA LEU A 123 3.09 -4.81 2.38
C LEU A 123 4.45 -5.29 2.90
N LYS A 124 5.21 -4.41 3.56
CA LYS A 124 6.51 -4.76 4.18
C LYS A 124 6.35 -5.84 5.26
N LYS A 125 5.33 -5.72 6.12
CA LYS A 125 5.01 -6.76 7.12
C LYS A 125 4.74 -8.12 6.47
N ASN A 126 4.07 -8.14 5.32
CA ASN A 126 3.81 -9.37 4.57
C ASN A 126 5.08 -9.90 3.89
N ILE A 127 5.98 -9.05 3.40
CA ILE A 127 7.29 -9.49 2.90
C ILE A 127 8.11 -10.14 4.01
N GLU A 128 8.15 -9.53 5.19
CA GLU A 128 8.85 -10.06 6.36
C GLU A 128 8.32 -11.44 6.77
N LEU A 129 7.01 -11.65 6.70
CA LEU A 129 6.39 -12.96 6.96
C LEU A 129 6.92 -14.08 6.05
N HIS A 130 7.33 -13.75 4.82
CA HIS A 130 7.90 -14.69 3.84
C HIS A 130 9.42 -14.63 3.73
N SER A 131 10.07 -13.76 4.52
CA SER A 131 11.53 -13.66 4.58
C SER A 131 12.07 -14.76 5.49
N ILE A 132 12.66 -15.80 4.90
CA ILE A 132 13.17 -16.96 5.65
C ILE A 132 14.43 -16.56 6.43
N PRO A 133 14.53 -16.86 7.75
CA PRO A 133 15.80 -16.79 8.45
C PRO A 133 16.67 -17.96 7.98
N GLU A 134 17.69 -17.66 7.18
CA GLU A 134 18.88 -18.47 6.89
C GLU A 134 18.74 -19.99 7.14
N ASN A 135 18.33 -20.74 6.12
CA ASN A 135 18.89 -22.04 5.70
C ASN A 135 17.90 -22.76 4.76
N ASN A 136 18.26 -22.78 3.46
CA ASN A 136 17.73 -23.64 2.38
C ASN A 136 16.66 -23.10 1.41
N CYS A 137 16.48 -21.79 1.24
CA CYS A 137 15.80 -21.29 0.03
C CYS A 137 16.53 -20.08 -0.58
N PRO A 138 16.91 -20.08 -1.87
CA PRO A 138 17.63 -18.97 -2.50
C PRO A 138 16.78 -17.70 -2.77
N THR A 139 15.52 -17.65 -2.33
CA THR A 139 14.55 -16.65 -2.81
C THR A 139 14.32 -15.46 -1.87
N SER A 140 14.92 -15.43 -0.67
CA SER A 140 14.69 -14.35 0.31
C SER A 140 15.26 -12.99 -0.13
N ASP A 141 16.36 -12.97 -0.88
CA ASP A 141 17.04 -11.72 -1.24
C ASP A 141 16.37 -10.98 -2.41
N GLY A 142 15.39 -11.62 -3.06
CA GLY A 142 14.76 -11.13 -4.28
C GLY A 142 13.48 -10.31 -4.08
N LEU A 143 12.84 -10.34 -2.90
CA LEU A 143 11.52 -9.74 -2.69
C LEU A 143 11.62 -8.43 -1.90
N VAL A 144 11.28 -7.30 -2.52
CA VAL A 144 11.39 -5.97 -1.89
C VAL A 144 10.15 -5.11 -2.14
N ALA A 145 9.90 -4.14 -1.26
CA ALA A 145 8.86 -3.13 -1.42
C ALA A 145 9.47 -1.74 -1.64
N GLU A 146 8.97 -1.02 -2.65
CA GLU A 146 9.38 0.36 -2.95
C GLU A 146 8.16 1.26 -3.17
N LYS A 147 8.31 2.55 -2.82
CA LYS A 147 7.25 3.53 -3.06
C LYS A 147 7.21 3.88 -4.54
N LEU A 148 6.03 3.78 -5.15
CA LEU A 148 5.78 4.26 -6.50
C LEU A 148 4.42 4.94 -6.58
N GLU A 149 4.47 6.24 -6.82
CA GLU A 149 3.31 7.02 -7.24
C GLU A 149 3.33 7.12 -8.76
N TRP A 150 2.28 6.68 -9.43
CA TRP A 150 2.28 6.64 -10.89
C TRP A 150 2.39 8.04 -11.50
N GLY A 151 3.29 8.17 -12.47
CA GLY A 151 3.57 9.44 -13.14
C GLY A 151 4.55 10.35 -12.38
N ASN A 152 4.90 10.03 -11.13
CA ASN A 152 5.95 10.69 -10.36
C ASN A 152 7.32 10.29 -10.92
N SER A 153 8.03 11.26 -11.52
CA SER A 153 9.28 10.98 -12.25
C SER A 153 10.44 10.66 -11.30
N ASP A 154 10.43 11.18 -10.08
CA ASP A 154 11.47 10.93 -9.10
C ASP A 154 11.40 9.48 -8.59
N HIS A 155 10.19 8.99 -8.29
CA HIS A 155 9.97 7.61 -7.91
C HIS A 155 10.36 6.64 -9.04
N ILE A 156 9.94 6.92 -10.28
CA ILE A 156 10.31 6.11 -11.45
C ILE A 156 11.83 6.08 -11.65
N ASN A 157 12.48 7.24 -11.60
CA ASN A 157 13.93 7.33 -11.77
C ASN A 157 14.68 6.60 -10.64
N GLY A 158 14.18 6.66 -9.40
CA GLY A 158 14.74 5.92 -8.27
C GLY A 158 14.70 4.41 -8.49
N ILE A 159 13.54 3.88 -8.91
CA ILE A 159 13.38 2.45 -9.23
C ILE A 159 14.33 2.05 -10.37
N LEU A 160 14.39 2.82 -11.46
CA LEU A 160 15.28 2.51 -12.58
C LEU A 160 16.77 2.55 -12.20
N GLN A 161 17.15 3.41 -11.24
CA GLN A 161 18.52 3.46 -10.70
C GLN A 161 18.82 2.25 -9.80
N ASN A 162 17.86 1.85 -8.95
CA ASN A 162 17.99 0.68 -8.07
C ASN A 162 17.98 -0.64 -8.85
N HIS A 163 17.34 -0.65 -10.02
CA HIS A 163 17.12 -1.83 -10.87
C HIS A 163 17.54 -1.56 -12.32
N PRO A 164 18.85 -1.34 -12.59
CA PRO A 164 19.32 -0.94 -13.92
C PRO A 164 19.13 -2.03 -14.99
N GLY A 165 18.92 -3.28 -14.58
CA GLY A 165 18.60 -4.40 -15.46
C GLY A 165 17.14 -4.41 -15.96
N GLY A 166 16.28 -3.55 -15.41
CA GLY A 166 14.86 -3.52 -15.72
C GLY A 166 14.10 -4.74 -15.18
N PHE A 167 12.95 -5.02 -15.79
CA PHE A 167 12.03 -6.08 -15.40
C PHE A 167 11.57 -6.84 -16.65
N ASP A 168 11.51 -8.16 -16.55
CA ASP A 168 10.97 -9.03 -17.60
C ASP A 168 9.43 -8.94 -17.64
N PHE A 169 8.80 -8.77 -16.48
CA PHE A 169 7.35 -8.60 -16.36
C PHE A 169 7.00 -7.37 -15.52
N ILE A 170 5.96 -6.67 -15.98
CA ILE A 170 5.25 -5.64 -15.23
C ILE A 170 3.85 -6.19 -14.94
N LEU A 171 3.53 -6.38 -13.67
CA LEU A 171 2.25 -6.90 -13.21
C LEU A 171 1.40 -5.80 -12.58
N GLY A 172 0.09 -6.01 -12.56
CA GLY A 172 -0.86 -5.17 -11.85
C GLY A 172 -2.25 -5.78 -11.92
N ALA A 173 -2.93 -5.86 -10.77
CA ALA A 173 -4.26 -6.45 -10.66
C ALA A 173 -5.23 -5.47 -9.98
N ASP A 174 -6.38 -5.23 -10.60
CA ASP A 174 -7.38 -4.25 -10.13
C ASP A 174 -6.82 -2.83 -9.88
N ILE A 175 -5.76 -2.48 -10.61
CA ILE A 175 -5.10 -1.17 -10.53
C ILE A 175 -5.78 -0.06 -11.35
N TYR A 176 -6.86 -0.40 -12.06
CA TYR A 176 -7.60 0.56 -12.90
C TYR A 176 -9.02 0.75 -12.35
N ILE A 177 -9.20 1.76 -11.49
CA ILE A 177 -10.46 1.99 -10.76
C ILE A 177 -11.10 3.37 -11.02
N HIS A 178 -10.42 4.35 -11.65
CA HIS A 178 -11.06 5.66 -11.90
C HIS A 178 -10.71 6.40 -13.20
N SER A 179 -11.74 7.06 -13.75
CA SER A 179 -11.72 7.84 -15.00
C SER A 179 -10.84 9.10 -14.99
N ALA A 180 -10.35 9.55 -13.83
CA ALA A 180 -9.44 10.69 -13.70
C ALA A 180 -7.98 10.38 -14.09
N TYR A 181 -7.59 9.09 -14.10
CA TYR A 181 -6.22 8.66 -14.47
C TYR A 181 -6.03 8.38 -15.97
N TYR A 182 -7.07 8.66 -16.78
CA TYR A 182 -7.16 8.35 -18.21
C TYR A 182 -5.97 8.85 -19.05
N LEU A 183 -5.37 9.98 -18.66
CA LEU A 183 -4.31 10.64 -19.43
C LEU A 183 -2.89 10.36 -18.93
N THR A 184 -2.72 9.90 -17.68
CA THR A 184 -1.39 9.67 -17.09
C THR A 184 -0.95 8.22 -17.25
N PHE A 185 -1.87 7.26 -17.10
CA PHE A 185 -1.58 5.82 -17.18
C PHE A 185 -1.07 5.39 -18.57
N ILE A 186 -1.79 5.76 -19.64
CA ILE A 186 -1.45 5.33 -21.02
C ILE A 186 -0.26 6.11 -21.60
N ARG A 187 0.13 7.24 -21.02
CA ARG A 187 1.22 8.09 -21.55
C ARG A 187 2.60 7.78 -20.99
N LYS A 188 2.71 6.98 -19.94
CA LYS A 188 3.96 6.82 -19.17
C LYS A 188 4.32 5.38 -18.76
N ILE A 189 3.49 4.40 -19.10
CA ILE A 189 3.92 2.99 -19.25
C ILE A 189 4.41 2.82 -20.67
#